data_AF-A0A956DN07-F1
#
_entry.id   AF-A0A956DN07-F1
#
_cell.length_a   1.000
_cell.length_b   1.000
_cell.length_c   1.000
_cell.angle_alpha   90.00
_cell.angle_beta   90.00
_cell.angle_gamma   90.00
#
_symmetry.space_group_name_H-M   'P 1'
#
loop_
_entity.id
_entity.type
_entity.pdbx_description
1 polymer ?
#
loop_
_entity_poly.entity_id
_entity_poly.type
_entity_poly.pdbx_seq_one_letter_code
_entity_poly.pdbx_strand_id
1 'polypeptide(L)'
;MMAVLRKLGLSLTFLLACGGSDELTSTGGGGATSGSGGDGATSSSTGGTTSSSSGSGGAGGLGAGGAAPVDCASGDYLLCEDFEADQAGSAPGNPVWEMVQSNGATLVVDDQRAHGGSRSIHLVTPSGPTINYLRTSDVFPAADEGMYGRLHYYVKGPNPEPSGVIHADIVQTSGPDPVYDNTLIHIRYGFIYNKFSDVLHYLWNYEKQPRPPGFNEIGVDDQGPDRNVESDQWHCLAWRHDRAAAESQLWHDGEERTDMHVAGMVNGEPVPHPIFDRISIGWTLYQSFVNGPYEVWIDDIVLDDAPIACDVP
;
A
#
# COMPACT_ATOMS: atom_id res chain seq x y z
N MET A 1 -45.40 8.81 39.80
CA MET A 1 -45.53 7.95 38.61
C MET A 1 -44.21 8.03 37.85
N MET A 2 -43.30 7.09 38.11
CA MET A 2 -41.98 6.98 37.47
C MET A 2 -42.10 6.07 36.25
N ALA A 3 -41.61 6.51 35.09
CA ALA A 3 -41.44 5.68 33.91
C ALA A 3 -39.95 5.39 33.70
N VAL A 4 -39.60 4.11 33.78
CA VAL A 4 -38.27 3.54 33.60
C VAL A 4 -38.10 3.20 32.11
N LEU A 5 -37.14 3.83 31.43
CA LEU A 5 -36.70 3.41 30.10
C LEU A 5 -35.64 2.30 30.24
N ARG A 6 -35.96 1.10 29.75
CA ARG A 6 -34.99 0.00 29.59
C ARG A 6 -34.27 0.14 28.25
N LYS A 7 -32.93 0.18 28.29
CA LYS A 7 -32.06 -0.05 27.13
C LYS A 7 -32.06 -1.53 26.78
N LEU A 8 -32.41 -1.89 25.55
CA LEU A 8 -32.04 -3.18 24.95
C LEU A 8 -30.65 -3.04 24.32
N GLY A 9 -29.69 -3.81 24.82
CA GLY A 9 -28.42 -4.06 24.14
C GLY A 9 -28.60 -5.23 23.17
N LEU A 10 -28.32 -5.00 21.90
CA LEU A 10 -28.22 -6.04 20.88
C LEU A 10 -26.74 -6.44 20.78
N SER A 11 -26.42 -7.63 21.29
CA SER A 11 -25.09 -8.24 21.17
C SER A 11 -25.02 -8.98 19.83
N LEU A 12 -24.14 -8.54 18.93
CA LEU A 12 -23.91 -9.18 17.64
C LEU A 12 -22.76 -10.19 17.80
N THR A 13 -23.10 -11.48 17.79
CA THR A 13 -22.14 -12.59 17.84
C THR A 13 -21.70 -12.93 16.42
N PHE A 14 -20.39 -12.79 16.13
CA PHE A 14 -19.79 -13.31 14.89
C PHE A 14 -19.62 -14.83 15.00
N LEU A 15 -20.17 -15.57 14.03
CA LEU A 15 -19.91 -17.00 13.83
C LEU A 15 -18.65 -17.16 12.96
N LEU A 16 -17.63 -17.83 13.50
CA LEU A 16 -16.47 -18.33 12.78
C LEU A 16 -16.80 -19.73 12.25
N ALA A 17 -16.80 -19.93 10.93
CA ALA A 17 -16.99 -21.24 10.31
C ALA A 17 -15.62 -21.89 10.00
N CYS A 18 -15.25 -22.93 10.74
CA CYS A 18 -14.17 -23.84 10.36
C CYS A 18 -14.71 -24.84 9.30
N GLY A 19 -14.20 -24.73 8.08
CA GLY A 19 -14.40 -25.72 7.01
C GLY A 19 -13.54 -26.96 7.25
N GLY A 20 -14.17 -28.13 7.08
CA GLY A 20 -13.62 -29.45 7.38
C GLY A 20 -12.56 -29.96 6.39
N SER A 21 -11.84 -30.95 6.90
CA SER A 21 -10.83 -31.77 6.24
C SER A 21 -11.48 -32.82 5.32
N ASP A 22 -11.17 -32.77 4.02
CA ASP A 22 -11.41 -33.90 3.12
C ASP A 22 -10.11 -34.67 2.88
N GLU A 23 -10.14 -35.94 3.29
CA GLU A 23 -9.18 -36.98 2.93
C GLU A 23 -9.25 -37.25 1.42
N LEU A 24 -8.12 -37.20 0.73
CA LEU A 24 -7.97 -37.80 -0.61
C LEU A 24 -7.04 -39.01 -0.53
N THR A 25 -7.66 -40.14 -0.84
CA THR A 25 -7.11 -41.48 -0.89
C THR A 25 -6.22 -41.66 -2.12
N SER A 26 -5.00 -42.12 -1.87
CA SER A 26 -4.05 -42.64 -2.86
C SER A 26 -4.55 -43.95 -3.45
N THR A 27 -4.58 -44.06 -4.79
CA THR A 27 -4.53 -45.34 -5.50
C THR A 27 -3.63 -45.21 -6.73
N GLY A 28 -2.58 -46.03 -6.75
CA GLY A 28 -1.66 -46.15 -7.87
C GLY A 28 -2.20 -46.99 -9.01
N GLY A 29 -1.60 -46.80 -10.19
CA GLY A 29 -1.84 -47.62 -11.37
C GLY A 29 -0.78 -47.33 -12.43
N GLY A 30 0.24 -48.17 -12.51
CA GLY A 30 1.24 -48.13 -13.58
C GLY A 30 0.70 -48.68 -14.90
N GLY A 31 1.34 -48.26 -16.00
CA GLY A 31 1.10 -48.82 -17.33
C GLY A 31 2.01 -48.17 -18.37
N ALA A 32 3.09 -48.86 -18.72
CA ALA A 32 3.97 -48.50 -19.83
C ALA A 32 3.29 -48.76 -21.18
N THR A 33 3.58 -47.96 -22.20
CA THR A 33 3.62 -48.43 -23.60
C THR A 33 4.48 -47.53 -24.47
N SER A 34 5.34 -48.18 -25.24
CA SER A 34 6.22 -47.67 -26.29
C SER A 34 5.48 -47.29 -27.58
N GLY A 35 5.96 -46.28 -28.31
CA GLY A 35 5.56 -46.03 -29.69
C GLY A 35 6.55 -45.11 -30.41
N SER A 36 7.21 -45.63 -31.43
CA SER A 36 8.29 -45.02 -32.22
C SER A 36 7.77 -44.37 -33.50
N GLY A 37 8.48 -43.33 -33.98
CA GLY A 37 8.77 -43.14 -35.41
C GLY A 37 7.98 -42.07 -36.17
N GLY A 38 8.70 -41.22 -36.92
CA GLY A 38 8.15 -40.43 -38.03
C GLY A 38 8.95 -39.18 -38.40
N ASP A 39 9.98 -39.34 -39.22
CA ASP A 39 10.68 -38.26 -39.94
C ASP A 39 9.85 -37.65 -41.10
N GLY A 40 10.15 -36.41 -41.47
CA GLY A 40 9.85 -35.81 -42.79
C GLY A 40 9.25 -34.40 -42.69
N ALA A 41 9.99 -33.29 -42.86
CA ALA A 41 10.56 -32.72 -44.09
C ALA A 41 9.81 -31.42 -44.52
N THR A 42 10.56 -30.30 -44.49
CA THR A 42 10.57 -29.14 -45.44
C THR A 42 9.26 -28.51 -45.92
N SER A 43 9.09 -27.20 -45.69
CA SER A 43 9.25 -26.18 -46.75
C SER A 43 9.00 -24.75 -46.26
N SER A 44 9.71 -23.84 -46.91
CA SER A 44 9.76 -22.39 -46.83
C SER A 44 8.47 -21.66 -47.18
N SER A 45 8.20 -20.50 -46.53
CA SER A 45 7.75 -19.31 -47.25
C SER A 45 7.98 -18.01 -46.46
N THR A 46 8.36 -17.00 -47.23
CA THR A 46 8.75 -15.64 -46.90
C THR A 46 7.53 -14.71 -46.86
N GLY A 47 7.57 -13.69 -45.99
CA GLY A 47 6.69 -12.51 -46.01
C GLY A 47 6.26 -12.14 -44.59
N GLY A 48 6.61 -11.00 -43.99
CA GLY A 48 6.88 -9.70 -44.57
C GLY A 48 5.72 -8.76 -44.25
N THR A 49 5.55 -8.41 -42.97
CA THR A 49 4.68 -7.31 -42.54
C THR A 49 5.33 -6.59 -41.35
N THR A 50 5.84 -5.41 -41.65
CA THR A 50 6.28 -4.37 -40.72
C THR A 50 5.08 -3.84 -39.94
N SER A 51 4.91 -4.28 -38.70
CA SER A 51 4.05 -3.61 -37.71
C SER A 51 4.91 -2.67 -36.88
N SER A 52 4.58 -1.38 -37.00
CA SER A 52 5.09 -0.25 -36.23
C SER A 52 5.19 -0.57 -34.74
N SER A 53 6.42 -0.58 -34.23
CA SER A 53 6.74 -0.55 -32.80
C SER A 53 6.30 0.80 -32.24
N SER A 54 5.13 0.82 -31.58
CA SER A 54 4.79 1.87 -30.63
C SER A 54 5.82 1.82 -29.52
N GLY A 55 6.69 2.83 -29.45
CA GLY A 55 7.66 2.95 -28.37
C GLY A 55 6.92 3.11 -27.05
N SER A 56 6.99 2.08 -26.21
CA SER A 56 6.84 2.25 -24.76
C SER A 56 7.95 3.23 -24.35
N GLY A 57 7.55 4.43 -23.97
CA GLY A 57 8.44 5.37 -23.33
C GLY A 57 8.94 4.71 -22.06
N GLY A 58 10.24 4.42 -22.00
CA GLY A 58 10.84 3.89 -20.79
C GLY A 58 10.58 4.87 -19.66
N ALA A 59 9.99 4.37 -18.56
CA ALA A 59 9.92 5.10 -17.31
C ALA A 59 11.34 5.56 -16.97
N GLY A 60 11.59 6.87 -17.06
CA GLY A 60 12.87 7.44 -16.67
C GLY A 60 13.03 7.20 -15.19
N GLY A 61 14.05 6.43 -14.79
CA GLY A 61 14.36 6.22 -13.39
C GLY A 61 14.51 7.56 -12.68
N LEU A 62 13.87 7.70 -11.52
CA LEU A 62 14.07 8.80 -10.60
C LEU A 62 15.54 8.75 -10.18
N GLY A 63 16.37 9.62 -10.75
CA GLY A 63 17.79 9.64 -10.42
C GLY A 63 17.98 9.95 -8.93
N ALA A 64 18.88 9.22 -8.27
CA ALA A 64 19.35 9.46 -6.90
C ALA A 64 20.19 10.76 -6.80
N GLY A 65 19.62 11.90 -7.19
CA GLY A 65 20.16 13.21 -6.85
C GLY A 65 19.71 13.56 -5.44
N GLY A 66 20.65 13.90 -4.55
CA GLY A 66 20.34 14.34 -3.19
C GLY A 66 19.32 15.48 -3.24
N ALA A 67 18.06 15.16 -2.98
CA ALA A 67 17.00 16.13 -2.98
C ALA A 67 17.13 16.97 -1.71
N ALA A 68 16.85 18.26 -1.87
CA ALA A 68 16.85 19.18 -0.76
C ALA A 68 15.65 18.86 0.14
N PRO A 69 15.74 19.18 1.46
CA PRO A 69 14.60 19.10 2.36
C PRO A 69 13.36 19.71 1.72
N VAL A 70 12.21 19.07 1.94
CA VAL A 70 10.95 19.49 1.36
C VAL A 70 10.64 20.91 1.83
N ASP A 71 10.54 21.84 0.88
CA ASP A 71 10.08 23.19 1.19
C ASP A 71 8.59 23.29 0.83
N CYS A 72 7.72 22.95 1.79
CA CYS A 72 6.28 23.12 1.60
C CYS A 72 5.86 24.59 1.45
N ALA A 73 6.74 25.55 1.79
CA ALA A 73 6.46 26.98 1.60
C ALA A 73 6.64 27.43 0.14
N SER A 74 7.33 26.64 -0.70
CA SER A 74 7.46 26.93 -2.14
C SER A 74 6.12 26.93 -2.86
N GLY A 75 5.18 26.08 -2.44
CA GLY A 75 3.89 25.86 -3.11
C GLY A 75 4.01 25.13 -4.45
N ASP A 76 5.14 24.46 -4.70
CA ASP A 76 5.42 23.78 -5.97
C ASP A 76 4.68 22.44 -6.12
N TYR A 77 4.17 21.87 -5.01
CA TYR A 77 3.46 20.59 -5.00
C TYR A 77 1.94 20.76 -4.96
N LEU A 78 1.20 19.80 -5.54
CA LEU A 78 -0.27 19.75 -5.45
C LEU A 78 -0.73 19.61 -3.99
N LEU A 79 0.02 18.87 -3.18
CA LEU A 79 -0.12 18.83 -1.73
C LEU A 79 1.27 18.69 -1.10
N CYS A 80 1.48 19.41 -0.01
CA CYS A 80 2.67 19.32 0.81
C CYS A 80 2.28 19.47 2.28
N GLU A 81 2.84 18.61 3.14
CA GLU A 81 2.66 18.65 4.58
C GLU A 81 3.97 18.28 5.28
N ASP A 82 4.58 19.27 5.94
CA ASP A 82 5.80 19.16 6.75
C ASP A 82 5.50 19.29 8.26
N PHE A 83 4.24 19.53 8.65
CA PHE A 83 3.78 19.70 10.03
C PHE A 83 4.43 20.84 10.81
N GLU A 84 5.30 21.66 10.21
CA GLU A 84 6.05 22.70 10.92
C GLU A 84 5.14 23.83 11.41
N ALA A 85 3.97 24.00 10.80
CA ALA A 85 2.97 24.96 11.25
C ALA A 85 2.14 24.49 12.47
N ASP A 86 2.16 23.19 12.80
CA ASP A 86 1.20 22.58 13.73
C ASP A 86 1.68 22.48 15.17
N GLN A 87 0.78 22.63 16.14
CA GLN A 87 1.19 22.54 17.55
C GLN A 87 1.53 21.10 17.98
N ALA A 88 2.71 20.90 18.57
CA ALA A 88 3.07 19.61 19.17
C ALA A 88 2.04 19.18 20.25
N GLY A 89 1.70 17.90 20.21
CA GLY A 89 0.65 17.28 21.03
C GLY A 89 -0.78 17.53 20.55
N SER A 90 -0.99 18.26 19.45
CA SER A 90 -2.32 18.43 18.83
C SER A 90 -2.49 17.55 17.60
N ALA A 91 -3.73 17.49 17.11
CA ALA A 91 -3.99 17.03 15.76
C ALA A 91 -3.33 17.97 14.73
N PRO A 92 -2.99 17.50 13.52
CA PRO A 92 -2.63 18.37 12.41
C PRO A 92 -3.73 19.39 12.14
N GLY A 93 -3.35 20.64 11.91
CA GLY A 93 -4.24 21.79 11.75
C GLY A 93 -4.67 22.05 10.32
N ASN A 94 -3.98 21.44 9.34
CA ASN A 94 -4.29 21.60 7.93
C ASN A 94 -5.66 20.98 7.59
N PRO A 95 -6.65 21.78 7.11
CA PRO A 95 -8.02 21.31 6.87
C PRO A 95 -8.14 20.35 5.69
N VAL A 96 -7.08 20.18 4.89
CA VAL A 96 -7.04 19.13 3.87
C VAL A 96 -7.10 17.74 4.49
N TRP A 97 -6.73 17.59 5.77
CA TRP A 97 -6.71 16.31 6.45
C TRP A 97 -7.94 16.07 7.33
N GLU A 98 -8.53 14.90 7.18
CA GLU A 98 -9.43 14.26 8.11
C GLU A 98 -8.67 13.16 8.85
N MET A 99 -8.66 13.21 10.19
CA MET A 99 -8.12 12.11 10.98
C MET A 99 -9.12 10.95 11.04
N VAL A 100 -8.67 9.76 10.66
CA VAL A 100 -9.45 8.52 10.73
C VAL A 100 -8.78 7.58 11.73
N GLN A 101 -9.42 7.41 12.89
CA GLN A 101 -8.87 6.65 14.00
C GLN A 101 -9.88 5.60 14.50
N SER A 102 -9.39 4.42 14.88
CA SER A 102 -10.21 3.38 15.49
C SER A 102 -9.49 2.67 16.63
N ASN A 103 -10.27 2.00 17.49
CA ASN A 103 -9.77 1.05 18.50
C ASN A 103 -8.65 1.61 19.41
N GLY A 104 -8.71 2.91 19.73
CA GLY A 104 -7.77 3.57 20.63
C GLY A 104 -6.43 3.93 19.98
N ALA A 105 -6.29 3.80 18.66
CA ALA A 105 -5.15 4.37 17.95
C ALA A 105 -5.15 5.90 18.06
N THR A 106 -3.96 6.49 18.15
CA THR A 106 -3.76 7.94 18.27
C THR A 106 -2.78 8.46 17.23
N LEU A 107 -3.01 9.68 16.77
CA LEU A 107 -2.20 10.43 15.82
C LEU A 107 -2.17 11.85 16.32
N VAL A 108 -0.97 12.35 16.59
CA VAL A 108 -0.71 13.71 17.02
C VAL A 108 0.56 14.22 16.37
N VAL A 109 0.70 15.52 16.24
CA VAL A 109 1.98 16.15 15.89
C VAL A 109 2.92 15.99 17.07
N ASP A 110 4.16 15.60 16.80
CA ASP A 110 5.22 15.33 17.78
C ASP A 110 6.44 16.18 17.48
N ASP A 111 7.14 16.63 18.52
CA ASP A 111 8.37 17.42 18.43
C ASP A 111 9.61 16.67 18.94
N GLN A 112 9.46 15.39 19.27
CA GLN A 112 10.56 14.54 19.72
C GLN A 112 11.29 13.85 18.57
N ARG A 113 10.64 13.74 17.42
CA ARG A 113 11.20 13.12 16.23
C ARG A 113 10.63 13.78 14.98
N ALA A 114 11.51 14.17 14.08
CA ALA A 114 11.18 14.75 12.79
C ALA A 114 12.24 14.31 11.76
N HIS A 115 11.86 14.25 10.50
CA HIS A 115 12.76 14.05 9.38
C HIS A 115 13.23 15.43 8.90
N GLY A 116 12.29 16.23 8.43
CA GLY A 116 12.46 17.65 8.16
C GLY A 116 12.25 18.47 9.42
N GLY A 117 12.79 19.69 9.47
CA GLY A 117 12.43 20.68 10.50
C GLY A 117 12.52 20.19 11.95
N SER A 118 11.38 20.24 12.66
CA SER A 118 11.24 19.99 14.09
C SER A 118 9.98 19.22 14.48
N ARG A 119 9.09 18.90 13.54
CA ARG A 119 7.80 18.26 13.79
C ARG A 119 7.54 17.13 12.80
N SER A 120 6.80 16.14 13.24
CA SER A 120 6.21 15.11 12.38
C SER A 120 4.92 14.59 13.00
N ILE A 121 4.16 13.74 12.33
CA ILE A 121 3.04 13.04 12.99
C ILE A 121 3.52 11.75 13.64
N HIS A 122 3.14 11.54 14.90
CA HIS A 122 3.37 10.31 15.65
C HIS A 122 2.07 9.51 15.76
N LEU A 123 2.10 8.30 15.20
CA LEU A 123 1.03 7.32 15.20
C LEU A 123 1.32 6.24 16.26
N VAL A 124 0.37 6.01 17.15
CA VAL A 124 0.44 4.93 18.15
C VAL A 124 -0.74 3.99 17.94
N THR A 125 -0.44 2.71 17.73
CA THR A 125 -1.43 1.63 17.72
C THR A 125 -1.28 0.78 18.98
N PRO A 126 -2.26 0.73 19.90
CA PRO A 126 -2.09 0.08 21.20
C PRO A 126 -2.01 -1.45 21.14
N SER A 127 -2.93 -2.10 20.42
CA SER A 127 -2.93 -3.54 20.10
C SER A 127 -4.15 -3.87 19.23
N GLY A 128 -4.03 -4.94 18.43
CA GLY A 128 -5.15 -5.42 17.62
C GLY A 128 -5.36 -4.63 16.33
N PRO A 129 -6.44 -4.96 15.59
CA PRO A 129 -6.74 -4.27 14.35
C PRO A 129 -7.06 -2.79 14.61
N THR A 130 -6.39 -1.88 13.92
CA THR A 130 -6.58 -0.43 14.07
C THR A 130 -6.54 0.26 12.72
N ILE A 131 -7.16 1.44 12.66
CA ILE A 131 -7.03 2.39 11.56
C ILE A 131 -6.49 3.67 12.19
N ASN A 132 -5.47 4.23 11.56
CA ASN A 132 -4.86 5.47 12.03
C ASN A 132 -4.28 6.24 10.83
N TYR A 133 -5.09 7.09 10.20
CA TYR A 133 -4.70 7.82 9.00
C TYR A 133 -5.00 9.31 9.08
N LEU A 134 -4.23 10.10 8.35
CA LEU A 134 -4.69 11.33 7.72
C LEU A 134 -5.28 10.97 6.36
N ARG A 135 -6.51 11.38 6.10
CA ARG A 135 -7.20 11.19 4.82
C ARG A 135 -7.53 12.54 4.22
N THR A 136 -7.39 12.71 2.91
CA THR A 136 -7.82 13.96 2.27
C THR A 136 -9.33 14.18 2.46
N SER A 137 -9.70 15.38 2.89
CA SER A 137 -11.07 15.77 3.25
C SER A 137 -11.93 16.14 2.04
N ASP A 138 -11.30 16.43 0.90
CA ASP A 138 -11.93 16.69 -0.38
C ASP A 138 -11.31 15.81 -1.47
N VAL A 139 -11.97 15.82 -2.64
CA VAL A 139 -11.46 15.18 -3.86
C VAL A 139 -10.10 15.77 -4.16
N PHE A 140 -9.06 14.97 -3.97
CA PHE A 140 -7.73 15.32 -4.43
C PHE A 140 -7.80 15.33 -5.96
N PRO A 141 -7.50 16.44 -6.65
CA PRO A 141 -7.33 16.43 -8.09
C PRO A 141 -6.00 15.72 -8.37
N ALA A 142 -5.92 14.43 -8.07
CA ALA A 142 -4.85 13.59 -8.58
C ALA A 142 -4.80 13.82 -10.08
N ALA A 143 -3.61 14.06 -10.62
CA ALA A 143 -3.46 14.27 -12.04
C ALA A 143 -4.20 13.15 -12.76
N ASP A 144 -5.09 13.53 -13.66
CA ASP A 144 -5.92 12.59 -14.41
C ASP A 144 -5.10 11.50 -15.10
N GLU A 145 -3.79 11.66 -15.26
CA GLU A 145 -2.96 10.69 -15.98
C GLU A 145 -1.99 9.94 -15.05
N GLY A 146 -1.46 10.60 -14.02
CA GLY A 146 -0.62 9.92 -13.04
C GLY A 146 -0.40 10.72 -11.76
N MET A 147 -0.39 10.04 -10.63
CA MET A 147 -0.13 10.62 -9.32
C MET A 147 1.18 10.10 -8.78
N TYR A 148 2.06 11.01 -8.38
CA TYR A 148 3.25 10.73 -7.62
C TYR A 148 3.04 11.13 -6.17
N GLY A 149 3.63 10.37 -5.26
CA GLY A 149 3.70 10.78 -3.88
C GLY A 149 4.99 10.33 -3.23
N ARG A 150 5.35 11.02 -2.16
CA ARG A 150 6.46 10.68 -1.28
C ARG A 150 6.08 11.01 0.15
N LEU A 151 6.58 10.21 1.08
CA LEU A 151 6.64 10.54 2.50
C LEU A 151 7.94 10.01 3.09
N HIS A 152 8.32 10.54 4.24
CA HIS A 152 9.30 9.92 5.11
C HIS A 152 8.59 9.23 6.25
N TYR A 153 9.07 8.05 6.65
CA TYR A 153 8.54 7.34 7.80
C TYR A 153 9.64 6.77 8.69
N TYR A 154 9.34 6.65 9.97
CA TYR A 154 10.21 6.04 10.96
C TYR A 154 9.39 5.03 11.77
N VAL A 155 9.87 3.80 11.84
CA VAL A 155 9.27 2.77 12.70
C VAL A 155 10.15 2.57 13.93
N LYS A 156 9.57 2.73 15.13
CA LYS A 156 10.33 2.55 16.37
C LYS A 156 10.59 1.08 16.66
N GLY A 157 11.86 0.79 16.96
CA GLY A 157 12.30 -0.49 17.46
C GLY A 157 12.30 -0.60 18.99
N PRO A 158 12.32 -1.83 19.53
CA PRO A 158 12.01 -3.07 18.82
C PRO A 158 10.52 -3.11 18.43
N ASN A 159 10.23 -3.62 17.23
CA ASN A 159 8.84 -3.83 16.80
C ASN A 159 8.13 -4.77 17.78
N PRO A 160 6.86 -4.49 18.15
CA PRO A 160 6.11 -5.38 19.00
C PRO A 160 5.98 -6.77 18.34
N GLU A 161 6.07 -7.83 19.15
CA GLU A 161 6.06 -9.19 18.63
C GLU A 161 4.69 -9.51 18.02
N PRO A 162 4.64 -9.99 16.77
CA PRO A 162 3.38 -10.36 16.16
C PRO A 162 2.79 -11.63 16.78
N SER A 163 1.47 -11.73 16.73
CA SER A 163 0.77 -13.00 17.00
C SER A 163 0.89 -14.02 15.86
N GLY A 164 1.28 -13.58 14.65
CA GLY A 164 1.41 -14.42 13.45
C GLY A 164 1.96 -13.62 12.26
N VAL A 165 1.25 -13.66 11.13
CA VAL A 165 1.51 -12.75 10.00
C VAL A 165 0.81 -11.42 10.28
N ILE A 166 1.51 -10.32 10.07
CA ILE A 166 0.98 -8.97 10.21
C ILE A 166 0.98 -8.29 8.88
N HIS A 167 -0.14 -7.66 8.59
CA HIS A 167 -0.39 -6.80 7.45
C HIS A 167 -0.63 -5.40 8.01
N ALA A 168 0.21 -4.47 7.57
CA ALA A 168 0.04 -3.05 7.79
C ALA A 168 -0.09 -2.32 6.46
N ASP A 169 -0.86 -1.24 6.40
CA ASP A 169 -0.91 -0.34 5.25
C ASP A 169 -0.45 1.06 5.68
N ILE A 170 0.40 1.69 4.86
CA ILE A 170 0.93 3.03 5.11
C ILE A 170 0.32 4.08 4.18
N VAL A 171 0.07 3.71 2.93
CA VAL A 171 -0.56 4.56 1.93
C VAL A 171 -1.75 3.80 1.36
N GLN A 172 -2.91 4.46 1.32
CA GLN A 172 -4.08 3.97 0.61
C GLN A 172 -4.59 5.07 -0.32
N THR A 173 -4.61 4.80 -1.62
CA THR A 173 -5.24 5.64 -2.62
C THR A 173 -6.58 5.02 -3.02
N SER A 174 -7.57 5.84 -3.33
CA SER A 174 -8.92 5.34 -3.58
C SER A 174 -9.69 6.17 -4.58
N GLY A 175 -10.62 5.52 -5.27
CA GLY A 175 -11.51 6.16 -6.22
C GLY A 175 -12.37 5.15 -6.98
N PRO A 176 -13.41 5.60 -7.69
CA PRO A 176 -14.18 4.76 -8.60
C PRO A 176 -13.33 4.32 -9.80
N ASP A 177 -13.45 3.05 -10.19
CA ASP A 177 -12.72 2.50 -11.35
C ASP A 177 -13.67 2.16 -12.51
N PRO A 178 -13.54 2.82 -13.69
CA PRO A 178 -14.34 2.52 -14.87
C PRO A 178 -14.22 1.08 -15.39
N VAL A 179 -13.10 0.39 -15.17
CA VAL A 179 -12.93 -1.03 -15.53
C VAL A 179 -13.84 -1.93 -14.71
N TYR A 180 -14.13 -1.51 -13.47
CA TYR A 180 -14.95 -2.26 -12.52
C TYR A 180 -16.32 -1.60 -12.31
N ASP A 181 -16.93 -1.05 -13.36
CA ASP A 181 -18.28 -0.42 -13.32
C ASP A 181 -18.38 0.68 -12.24
N ASN A 182 -17.33 1.50 -12.13
CA ASN A 182 -17.18 2.55 -11.12
C ASN A 182 -17.25 2.04 -9.67
N THR A 183 -16.92 0.76 -9.44
CA THR A 183 -16.70 0.23 -8.09
C THR A 183 -15.58 1.02 -7.42
N LEU A 184 -15.76 1.35 -6.14
CA LEU A 184 -14.71 1.99 -5.35
C LEU A 184 -13.55 1.01 -5.17
N ILE A 185 -12.36 1.40 -5.62
CA ILE A 185 -11.14 0.63 -5.40
C ILE A 185 -10.31 1.29 -4.31
N HIS A 186 -9.74 0.49 -3.43
CA HIS A 186 -8.63 0.87 -2.56
C HIS A 186 -7.38 0.21 -3.11
N ILE A 187 -6.37 1.01 -3.50
CA ILE A 187 -5.03 0.53 -3.79
C ILE A 187 -4.16 0.91 -2.60
N ARG A 188 -3.34 -0.02 -2.10
CA ARG A 188 -2.52 0.24 -0.92
C ARG A 188 -1.08 -0.16 -1.13
N TYR A 189 -0.21 0.61 -0.50
CA TYR A 189 1.15 0.21 -0.19
C TYR A 189 1.25 0.00 1.32
N GLY A 190 1.93 -1.07 1.68
CA GLY A 190 2.00 -1.52 3.05
C GLY A 190 3.15 -2.49 3.27
N PHE A 191 3.03 -3.25 4.34
CA PHE A 191 4.02 -4.20 4.77
C PHE A 191 3.37 -5.50 5.22
N ILE A 192 4.03 -6.61 4.92
CA ILE A 192 3.75 -7.91 5.53
C ILE A 192 4.95 -8.30 6.38
N TYR A 193 4.72 -8.49 7.68
CA TYR A 193 5.68 -9.15 8.55
C TYR A 193 5.26 -10.59 8.79
N ASN A 194 6.13 -11.54 8.45
CA ASN A 194 5.90 -12.95 8.73
C ASN A 194 6.83 -13.43 9.86
N LYS A 195 6.26 -13.62 11.05
CA LYS A 195 6.98 -14.13 12.23
C LYS A 195 7.73 -15.44 11.99
N PHE A 196 7.22 -16.31 11.11
CA PHE A 196 7.78 -17.64 10.90
C PHE A 196 9.04 -17.62 10.04
N SER A 197 9.15 -16.62 9.16
CA SER A 197 10.36 -16.37 8.37
C SER A 197 11.23 -15.27 8.96
N ASP A 198 10.70 -14.48 9.91
CA ASP A 198 11.31 -13.27 10.48
C ASP A 198 11.67 -12.25 9.40
N VAL A 199 10.70 -11.97 8.53
CA VAL A 199 10.92 -11.06 7.40
C VAL A 199 9.76 -10.09 7.27
N LEU A 200 10.11 -8.82 7.07
CA LEU A 200 9.21 -7.74 6.69
C LEU A 200 9.36 -7.52 5.18
N HIS A 201 8.25 -7.41 4.46
CA HIS A 201 8.21 -7.23 3.00
C HIS A 201 7.27 -6.08 2.68
N TYR A 202 7.54 -5.34 1.59
CA TYR A 202 6.52 -4.45 1.04
C TYR A 202 5.37 -5.25 0.43
N LEU A 203 4.18 -4.66 0.51
CA LEU A 203 2.96 -5.17 -0.08
C LEU A 203 2.31 -4.08 -0.92
N TRP A 204 1.90 -4.45 -2.12
CA TRP A 204 0.98 -3.72 -2.95
C TRP A 204 -0.24 -4.60 -3.05
N ASN A 205 -1.40 -4.05 -2.74
CA ASN A 205 -2.64 -4.78 -2.88
C ASN A 205 -3.76 -3.85 -3.32
N TYR A 206 -4.87 -4.43 -3.73
CA TYR A 206 -6.10 -3.70 -3.91
C TYR A 206 -7.32 -4.48 -3.48
N GLU A 207 -8.36 -3.72 -3.17
CA GLU A 207 -9.67 -4.24 -2.78
C GLU A 207 -10.81 -3.45 -3.41
N LYS A 208 -11.84 -4.18 -3.85
CA LYS A 208 -13.11 -3.63 -4.33
C LYS A 208 -14.04 -3.34 -3.15
N GLN A 209 -14.71 -2.19 -3.15
CA GLN A 209 -15.70 -1.81 -2.14
C GLN A 209 -17.09 -1.51 -2.74
N PRO A 210 -18.18 -2.08 -2.18
CA PRO A 210 -18.17 -3.15 -1.17
C PRO A 210 -17.53 -4.42 -1.72
N ARG A 211 -16.87 -5.19 -0.86
CA ARG A 211 -16.21 -6.45 -1.26
C ARG A 211 -17.23 -7.43 -1.88
N PRO A 212 -17.10 -7.77 -3.18
CA PRO A 212 -18.00 -8.74 -3.80
C PRO A 212 -17.87 -10.12 -3.14
N PRO A 213 -18.96 -10.92 -3.08
CA PRO A 213 -18.87 -12.29 -2.58
C PRO A 213 -17.83 -13.11 -3.35
N GLY A 214 -16.91 -13.74 -2.61
CA GLY A 214 -15.84 -14.55 -3.19
C GLY A 214 -14.65 -13.77 -3.77
N PHE A 215 -14.68 -12.43 -3.70
CA PHE A 215 -13.51 -11.62 -4.05
C PHE A 215 -12.55 -11.57 -2.86
N ASN A 216 -11.35 -12.10 -3.07
CA ASN A 216 -10.24 -11.90 -2.16
C ASN A 216 -9.46 -10.67 -2.60
N GLU A 217 -8.84 -10.00 -1.62
CA GLU A 217 -7.81 -9.01 -1.90
C GLU A 217 -6.73 -9.61 -2.80
N ILE A 218 -6.28 -8.80 -3.75
CA ILE A 218 -5.25 -9.18 -4.72
C ILE A 218 -4.04 -8.30 -4.48
N GLY A 219 -2.86 -8.90 -4.42
CA GLY A 219 -1.63 -8.16 -4.23
C GLY A 219 -0.42 -8.91 -4.73
N VAL A 220 0.69 -8.19 -4.72
CA VAL A 220 2.05 -8.69 -4.89
C VAL A 220 2.86 -8.22 -3.69
N ASP A 221 3.77 -9.05 -3.23
CA ASP A 221 4.69 -8.74 -2.16
C ASP A 221 6.13 -8.82 -2.66
N ASP A 222 7.00 -8.08 -2.00
CA ASP A 222 8.39 -7.96 -2.39
C ASP A 222 9.16 -9.22 -2.00
N GLN A 223 9.77 -9.90 -2.96
CA GLN A 223 10.51 -11.13 -2.72
C GLN A 223 12.03 -10.94 -2.76
N GLY A 224 12.49 -9.68 -2.89
CA GLY A 224 13.89 -9.33 -2.99
C GLY A 224 14.72 -9.70 -1.74
N PRO A 225 16.05 -9.87 -1.88
CA PRO A 225 16.93 -10.18 -0.76
C PRO A 225 17.04 -9.03 0.25
N ASP A 226 16.88 -7.78 -0.19
CA ASP A 226 17.02 -6.55 0.61
C ASP A 226 15.64 -5.99 1.01
N ARG A 227 14.76 -6.88 1.49
CA ARG A 227 13.36 -6.57 1.86
C ARG A 227 13.18 -6.05 3.29
N ASN A 228 14.22 -6.14 4.12
CA ASN A 228 14.12 -5.70 5.50
C ASN A 228 14.06 -4.18 5.58
N VAL A 229 12.92 -3.67 6.04
CA VAL A 229 12.83 -2.29 6.51
C VAL A 229 13.46 -2.23 7.88
N GLU A 230 14.47 -1.40 8.02
CA GLU A 230 15.18 -1.27 9.28
C GLU A 230 14.36 -0.42 10.25
N SER A 231 14.24 -0.88 11.50
CA SER A 231 13.68 -0.04 12.55
C SER A 231 14.70 1.00 12.99
N ASP A 232 14.19 2.03 13.66
CA ASP A 232 14.98 3.09 14.28
C ASP A 232 15.77 4.02 13.35
N GLN A 233 15.30 4.19 12.11
CA GLN A 233 15.74 5.25 11.21
C GLN A 233 14.61 5.75 10.31
N TRP A 234 14.86 6.89 9.67
CA TRP A 234 13.96 7.44 8.66
C TRP A 234 14.19 6.74 7.33
N HIS A 235 13.09 6.40 6.68
CA HIS A 235 13.04 5.85 5.34
C HIS A 235 12.18 6.74 4.46
N CYS A 236 12.55 6.84 3.20
CA CYS A 236 11.74 7.48 2.20
C CYS A 236 10.92 6.44 1.44
N LEU A 237 9.60 6.63 1.40
CA LEU A 237 8.70 5.88 0.53
C LEU A 237 8.19 6.81 -0.55
N ALA A 238 8.46 6.49 -1.81
CA ALA A 238 7.86 7.18 -2.95
C ALA A 238 7.05 6.19 -3.78
N TRP A 239 5.98 6.66 -4.41
CA TRP A 239 5.12 5.82 -5.25
C TRP A 239 4.59 6.60 -6.44
N ARG A 240 4.13 5.83 -7.43
CA ARG A 240 3.43 6.33 -8.61
C ARG A 240 2.22 5.45 -8.87
N HIS A 241 1.11 6.08 -9.25
CA HIS A 241 0.03 5.44 -9.97
C HIS A 241 -0.10 6.09 -11.33
N ASP A 242 -0.02 5.32 -12.40
CA ASP A 242 -0.25 5.78 -13.77
C ASP A 242 -1.56 5.19 -14.29
N ARG A 243 -2.56 6.06 -14.47
CA ARG A 243 -3.89 5.66 -14.91
C ARG A 243 -3.90 5.30 -16.39
N ALA A 244 -3.12 6.02 -17.21
CA ALA A 244 -3.06 5.81 -18.64
C ALA A 244 -2.38 4.48 -19.00
N ALA A 245 -1.36 4.09 -18.22
CA ALA A 245 -0.62 2.83 -18.37
C ALA A 245 -1.21 1.66 -17.56
N ALA A 246 -2.16 1.91 -16.66
CA ALA A 246 -2.66 0.94 -15.68
C ALA A 246 -1.51 0.29 -14.89
N GLU A 247 -0.71 1.16 -14.26
CA GLU A 247 0.56 0.81 -13.65
C GLU A 247 0.69 1.42 -12.25
N SER A 248 1.38 0.71 -11.36
CA SER A 248 1.73 1.21 -10.03
C SER A 248 3.17 0.81 -9.70
N GLN A 249 3.91 1.75 -9.13
CA GLN A 249 5.33 1.62 -8.82
C GLN A 249 5.62 2.13 -7.40
N LEU A 250 6.62 1.52 -6.76
CA LEU A 250 7.08 1.85 -5.41
C LEU A 250 8.59 2.00 -5.41
N TRP A 251 9.09 3.02 -4.72
CA TRP A 251 10.49 3.23 -4.42
C TRP A 251 10.69 3.31 -2.91
N HIS A 252 11.78 2.73 -2.44
CA HIS A 252 12.23 2.82 -1.06
C HIS A 252 13.66 3.34 -1.04
N ASP A 253 13.90 4.43 -0.31
CA ASP A 253 15.21 5.10 -0.22
C ASP A 253 15.84 5.38 -1.59
N GLY A 254 15.00 5.73 -2.57
CA GLY A 254 15.39 6.04 -3.94
C GLY A 254 15.59 4.83 -4.87
N GLU A 255 15.49 3.60 -4.35
CA GLU A 255 15.57 2.37 -5.14
C GLU A 255 14.18 1.83 -5.47
N GLU A 256 13.95 1.51 -6.75
CA GLU A 256 12.69 0.92 -7.18
C GLU A 256 12.54 -0.50 -6.64
N ARG A 257 11.39 -0.79 -6.04
CA ARG A 257 11.01 -2.15 -5.64
C ARG A 257 10.36 -2.84 -6.83
N THR A 258 11.16 -3.41 -7.73
CA THR A 258 10.68 -3.94 -9.01
C THR A 258 9.68 -5.09 -8.88
N ASP A 259 9.71 -5.86 -7.79
CA ASP A 259 8.70 -6.89 -7.50
C ASP A 259 7.31 -6.27 -7.21
N MET A 260 7.29 -5.00 -6.83
CA MET A 260 6.10 -4.19 -6.53
C MET A 260 5.63 -3.36 -7.72
N HIS A 261 6.37 -3.42 -8.84
CA HIS A 261 5.96 -2.78 -10.08
C HIS A 261 4.88 -3.62 -10.75
N VAL A 262 3.63 -3.19 -10.60
CA VAL A 262 2.48 -3.89 -11.19
C VAL A 262 1.99 -3.16 -12.42
N ALA A 263 1.79 -3.92 -13.50
CA ALA A 263 1.23 -3.42 -14.75
C ALA A 263 0.41 -4.50 -15.46
N GLY A 264 -0.62 -4.09 -16.19
CA GLY A 264 -1.43 -4.99 -17.01
C GLY A 264 -2.32 -5.91 -16.18
N MET A 265 -1.85 -7.10 -15.82
CA MET A 265 -2.64 -8.12 -15.12
C MET A 265 -1.89 -8.61 -13.86
N VAL A 266 -2.59 -8.66 -12.72
CA VAL A 266 -2.10 -9.27 -11.47
C VAL A 266 -3.08 -10.37 -11.07
N ASN A 267 -2.57 -11.59 -10.89
CA ASN A 267 -3.38 -12.77 -10.53
C ASN A 267 -4.61 -13.00 -11.41
N GLY A 268 -4.52 -12.65 -12.71
CA GLY A 268 -5.59 -12.84 -13.69
C GLY A 268 -6.63 -11.72 -13.73
N GLU A 269 -6.48 -10.69 -12.91
CA GLU A 269 -7.33 -9.49 -12.93
C GLU A 269 -6.55 -8.29 -13.48
N PRO A 270 -7.20 -7.36 -14.20
CA PRO A 270 -6.53 -6.15 -14.65
C PRO A 270 -6.13 -5.29 -13.46
N VAL A 271 -4.93 -4.70 -13.52
CA VAL A 271 -4.48 -3.72 -12.52
C VAL A 271 -5.48 -2.56 -12.49
N PRO A 272 -6.07 -2.25 -11.32
CA PRO A 272 -7.02 -1.16 -11.20
C PRO A 272 -6.35 0.18 -11.47
N HIS A 273 -7.11 1.09 -12.05
CA HIS A 273 -6.66 2.44 -12.38
C HIS A 273 -7.81 3.42 -12.11
N PRO A 274 -8.20 3.57 -10.84
CA PRO A 274 -9.33 4.39 -10.46
C PRO A 274 -9.08 5.86 -10.77
N ILE A 275 -10.16 6.62 -10.87
CA ILE A 275 -10.11 8.08 -10.79
C ILE A 275 -9.91 8.40 -9.32
N PHE A 276 -8.64 8.55 -8.91
CA PHE A 276 -8.30 8.79 -7.52
C PHE A 276 -8.97 10.07 -7.00
N ASP A 277 -9.75 9.95 -5.94
CA ASP A 277 -10.38 11.09 -5.27
C ASP A 277 -9.90 11.24 -3.82
N ARG A 278 -9.26 10.21 -3.27
CA ARG A 278 -8.80 10.19 -1.88
C ARG A 278 -7.44 9.55 -1.76
N ILE A 279 -6.69 10.07 -0.82
CA ILE A 279 -5.50 9.41 -0.28
C ILE A 279 -5.58 9.38 1.24
N SER A 280 -5.14 8.28 1.82
CA SER A 280 -4.99 8.09 3.26
C SER A 280 -3.54 7.70 3.54
N ILE A 281 -2.89 8.39 4.47
CA ILE A 281 -1.50 8.20 4.87
C ILE A 281 -1.45 8.00 6.38
N GLY A 282 -0.73 6.98 6.85
CA GLY A 282 -0.66 6.64 8.27
C GLY A 282 -0.34 5.17 8.48
N TRP A 283 -1.10 4.49 9.34
CA TRP A 283 -0.83 3.10 9.71
C TRP A 283 -2.12 2.35 10.08
N THR A 284 -2.63 1.51 9.17
CA THR A 284 -3.65 0.50 9.51
C THR A 284 -2.98 -0.80 9.83
N LEU A 285 -3.43 -1.45 10.89
CA LEU A 285 -3.00 -2.78 11.27
C LEU A 285 -4.20 -3.72 11.27
N TYR A 286 -4.04 -4.91 10.71
CA TYR A 286 -5.12 -5.91 10.62
C TYR A 286 -5.03 -7.02 11.67
N GLN A 287 -3.87 -7.20 12.29
CA GLN A 287 -3.62 -8.27 13.24
C GLN A 287 -3.09 -7.73 14.56
N SER A 288 -3.24 -8.54 15.61
CA SER A 288 -2.80 -8.18 16.95
C SER A 288 -1.30 -8.44 17.16
N PHE A 289 -0.70 -7.59 17.97
CA PHE A 289 0.61 -7.80 18.59
C PHE A 289 0.44 -8.25 20.03
N VAL A 290 1.46 -8.92 20.57
CA VAL A 290 1.41 -9.46 21.94
C VAL A 290 2.15 -8.60 22.97
N ASN A 291 3.05 -7.70 22.54
CA ASN A 291 3.94 -6.95 23.44
C ASN A 291 4.03 -5.45 23.09
N GLY A 292 3.10 -4.65 23.60
CA GLY A 292 3.17 -3.19 23.52
C GLY A 292 2.62 -2.57 22.23
N PRO A 293 2.60 -1.22 22.15
CA PRO A 293 2.09 -0.52 20.98
C PRO A 293 3.05 -0.59 19.79
N TYR A 294 2.51 -0.41 18.60
CA TYR A 294 3.26 -0.12 17.38
C TYR A 294 3.33 1.42 17.22
N GLU A 295 4.54 1.96 17.09
CA GLU A 295 4.79 3.41 17.01
C GLU A 295 5.48 3.76 15.68
N VAL A 296 4.89 4.71 14.95
CA VAL A 296 5.38 5.16 13.64
C VAL A 296 5.35 6.68 13.60
N TRP A 297 6.36 7.28 12.99
CA TRP A 297 6.35 8.68 12.62
C TRP A 297 6.26 8.80 11.12
N ILE A 298 5.54 9.80 10.63
CA ILE A 298 5.48 10.15 9.21
C ILE A 298 5.70 11.65 9.09
N ASP A 299 6.47 12.03 8.08
CA ASP A 299 6.87 13.41 7.84
C ASP A 299 7.00 13.70 6.34
N ASP A 300 7.09 14.98 5.98
CA ASP A 300 7.46 15.45 4.64
C ASP A 300 6.62 14.82 3.52
N ILE A 301 5.30 14.82 3.72
CA ILE A 301 4.33 14.26 2.76
C ILE A 301 4.21 15.20 1.57
N VAL A 302 4.39 14.67 0.36
CA VAL A 302 4.17 15.40 -0.88
C VAL A 302 3.39 14.57 -1.88
N LEU A 303 2.57 15.26 -2.68
CA LEU A 303 1.86 14.69 -3.82
C LEU A 303 1.97 15.64 -5.01
N ASP A 304 2.12 15.08 -6.21
CA ASP A 304 2.27 15.86 -7.43
C ASP A 304 1.83 15.08 -8.67
N ASP A 305 1.72 15.78 -9.79
CA ASP A 305 1.54 15.20 -11.14
C ASP A 305 2.86 14.92 -11.85
N ALA A 306 3.97 15.39 -11.27
CA ALA A 306 5.32 15.17 -11.74
C ALA A 306 6.10 14.18 -10.85
N PRO A 307 7.12 13.50 -11.42
CA PRO A 307 8.06 12.67 -10.68
C PRO A 307 8.61 13.30 -9.39
N ILE A 308 8.44 12.61 -8.26
CA ILE A 308 9.01 12.98 -6.96
C ILE A 308 10.05 11.94 -6.56
N ALA A 309 11.31 12.35 -6.45
CA ALA A 309 12.39 11.47 -6.01
C ALA A 309 12.45 11.41 -4.47
N CYS A 310 12.93 10.27 -3.97
CA CYS A 310 13.45 10.23 -2.61
C CYS A 310 14.77 10.97 -2.52
N ASP A 311 14.95 11.67 -1.41
CA ASP A 311 16.22 12.23 -1.04
C ASP A 311 17.12 11.03 -0.69
N VAL A 312 18.33 11.00 -1.26
CA VAL A 312 19.30 9.95 -0.88
C VAL A 312 19.89 10.35 0.47
N PRO A 313 19.86 9.48 1.49
CA PRO A 313 20.39 9.79 2.82
C PRO A 313 21.89 10.15 2.83
#